data_AF-A0A4Q6G875-F1
#
_entry.id   AF-A0A4Q6G875-F1
#
_cell.length_a   1.000
_cell.length_b   1.000
_cell.length_c   1.000
_cell.angle_alpha   90.00
_cell.angle_beta   90.00
_cell.angle_gamma   90.00
#
_symmetry.space_group_name_H-M   'P 1'
#
loop_
_entity.id
_entity.type
_entity.pdbx_description
1 polymer ?
#
loop_
_entity_poly.entity_id
_entity_poly.type
_entity_poly.pdbx_seq_one_letter_code
_entity_poly.pdbx_strand_id
1 'polypeptide(L)'
;GLFIGLGGILGYVSGLVQWLPLAVLAPIIVYVGLDITVQAFTETPRKHAIAVALGFLPSIAYLLNIKLGNPAWIAPDRFAALYNGTDGHGLPDLATIVTLGNGFIITAMVWTTALVAMIDQRHRHAVLALLVGAALTLFGFIHSVDPRGGIYLPWDLAGLPRLIMWQFFGAYAVLAALLGLLSLQKAEPAPL
;
A
#
# COMPACT_ATOMS: atom_id res chain seq x y z
N GLY A 1 14.98 -4.06 -23.28
CA GLY A 1 13.93 -5.08 -23.13
C GLY A 1 14.44 -6.47 -23.44
N LEU A 2 14.70 -6.78 -24.71
CA LEU A 2 15.04 -8.14 -25.18
C LEU A 2 16.24 -8.79 -24.48
N PHE A 3 17.36 -8.07 -24.31
CA PHE A 3 18.55 -8.57 -23.61
C PHE A 3 18.25 -8.93 -22.14
N ILE A 4 17.61 -8.04 -21.39
CA ILE A 4 17.26 -8.29 -19.98
C ILE A 4 16.24 -9.44 -19.87
N GLY A 5 15.26 -9.51 -20.76
CA GLY A 5 14.26 -10.59 -20.79
C GLY A 5 14.89 -11.95 -21.08
N LEU A 6 15.73 -12.04 -22.12
CA LEU A 6 16.52 -13.25 -22.41
C LEU A 6 17.47 -13.59 -21.27
N GLY A 7 18.05 -12.58 -20.61
CA GLY A 7 18.94 -12.76 -19.47
C GLY A 7 18.28 -13.25 -18.19
N GLY A 8 17.00 -12.93 -17.99
CA GLY A 8 16.18 -13.53 -16.95
C GLY A 8 15.85 -14.99 -17.25
N ILE A 9 15.41 -15.29 -18.49
CA ILE A 9 15.01 -16.65 -18.92
C ILE A 9 16.21 -17.60 -18.96
N LEU A 10 17.33 -17.15 -19.55
CA LEU A 10 18.55 -17.94 -19.70
C LEU A 10 19.48 -17.83 -18.49
N GLY A 11 19.12 -17.04 -17.49
CA GLY A 11 19.80 -16.97 -16.19
C GLY A 11 21.14 -16.23 -16.16
N TYR A 12 21.71 -15.79 -17.28
CA TYR A 12 23.02 -15.11 -17.28
C TYR A 12 23.00 -13.77 -16.54
N VAL A 13 21.87 -13.06 -16.49
CA VAL A 13 21.75 -11.84 -15.67
C VAL A 13 21.80 -12.20 -14.19
N SER A 14 21.12 -13.26 -13.77
CA SER A 14 21.20 -13.75 -12.39
C SER A 14 22.61 -14.21 -12.03
N GLY A 15 23.31 -14.82 -12.98
CA GLY A 15 24.72 -15.17 -12.85
C GLY A 15 25.58 -13.93 -12.59
N LEU A 16 25.47 -12.89 -13.41
CA LEU A 16 26.22 -11.63 -13.23
C LEU A 16 25.95 -10.94 -11.89
N VAL A 17 24.69 -10.96 -11.42
CA VAL A 17 24.30 -10.35 -10.12
C VAL A 17 25.00 -11.04 -8.94
N GLN A 18 25.29 -12.34 -9.02
CA GLN A 18 25.98 -13.06 -7.93
C GLN A 18 27.43 -12.60 -7.73
N TRP A 19 28.05 -11.96 -8.73
CA TRP A 19 29.41 -11.43 -8.62
C TRP A 19 29.46 -10.04 -7.99
N LEU A 20 28.31 -9.40 -7.76
CA LEU A 20 28.22 -8.06 -7.20
C LEU A 20 28.41 -8.11 -5.67
N PRO A 21 29.43 -7.43 -5.11
CA PRO A 21 29.61 -7.40 -3.66
C PRO A 21 28.41 -6.74 -2.98
N LEU A 22 27.92 -7.35 -1.90
CA LEU A 22 26.77 -6.82 -1.15
C LEU A 22 27.00 -5.39 -0.64
N ALA A 23 28.25 -5.05 -0.31
CA ALA A 23 28.66 -3.72 0.11
C ALA A 23 28.43 -2.63 -0.96
N VAL A 24 28.39 -2.99 -2.24
CA VAL A 24 28.15 -2.06 -3.36
C VAL A 24 26.65 -1.91 -3.64
N LEU A 25 25.86 -2.97 -3.43
CA LEU A 25 24.42 -2.97 -3.70
C LEU A 25 23.67 -1.97 -2.82
N ALA A 26 23.95 -1.91 -1.52
CA ALA A 26 23.21 -1.07 -0.59
C ALA A 26 23.31 0.44 -0.90
N PRO A 27 24.51 1.04 -1.10
CA PRO A 27 24.62 2.45 -1.48
C PRO A 27 23.95 2.79 -2.81
N ILE A 28 24.03 1.90 -3.81
CA ILE A 28 23.37 2.11 -5.12
C ILE A 28 21.86 2.17 -4.94
N ILE A 29 21.27 1.23 -4.22
CA ILE A 29 19.81 1.19 -3.98
C ILE A 29 19.36 2.43 -3.20
N VAL A 30 20.15 2.87 -2.21
CA VAL A 30 19.85 4.09 -1.45
C VAL A 30 19.89 5.33 -2.35
N TYR A 31 20.95 5.49 -3.16
CA TYR A 31 21.07 6.63 -4.08
C TYR A 31 19.92 6.66 -5.09
N VAL A 32 19.65 5.54 -5.76
CA VAL A 32 18.56 5.44 -6.75
C VAL A 32 17.20 5.69 -6.09
N GLY A 33 16.97 5.16 -4.87
CA GLY A 33 15.73 5.38 -4.14
C GLY A 33 15.51 6.86 -3.77
N LEU A 34 16.58 7.56 -3.35
CA LEU A 34 16.53 9.00 -3.08
C LEU A 34 16.28 9.81 -4.35
N ASP A 35 16.96 9.49 -5.45
CA ASP A 35 16.78 10.16 -6.74
C ASP A 35 15.34 10.01 -7.27
N ILE A 36 14.79 8.79 -7.25
CA ILE A 36 13.38 8.54 -7.61
C ILE A 36 12.43 9.32 -6.68
N THR A 37 12.75 9.38 -5.38
CA THR A 37 11.94 10.14 -4.41
C THR A 37 11.93 11.63 -4.75
N VAL A 38 13.09 12.22 -5.02
CA VAL A 38 13.19 13.64 -5.43
C VAL A 38 12.42 13.86 -6.71
N GLN A 39 12.62 13.02 -7.73
CA GLN A 39 11.92 13.10 -9.02
C GLN A 39 10.40 13.03 -8.85
N ALA A 40 9.90 12.14 -7.98
CA ALA A 40 8.46 12.05 -7.72
C ALA A 40 7.87 13.38 -7.23
N PHE A 41 8.61 14.17 -6.44
CA PHE A 41 8.15 15.49 -5.99
C PHE A 41 8.42 16.62 -6.99
N THR A 42 9.51 16.57 -7.76
CA THR A 42 9.87 17.64 -8.70
C THR A 42 9.10 17.56 -10.01
N GLU A 43 8.80 16.35 -10.49
CA GLU A 43 8.04 16.12 -11.73
C GLU A 43 6.52 16.18 -11.52
N THR A 44 6.07 16.11 -10.26
CA THR A 44 4.66 16.23 -9.91
C THR A 44 4.30 17.71 -9.69
N PRO A 45 3.18 18.22 -10.24
CA PRO A 45 2.71 19.57 -9.94
C PRO A 45 2.63 19.82 -8.43
N ARG A 46 3.09 20.98 -7.96
CA ARG A 46 3.19 21.30 -6.52
C ARG A 46 1.90 21.04 -5.73
N LYS A 47 0.73 21.29 -6.33
CA LYS A 47 -0.58 21.04 -5.71
C LYS A 47 -0.83 19.55 -5.37
N HIS A 48 -0.16 18.62 -6.05
CA HIS A 48 -0.29 17.18 -5.86
C HIS A 48 0.83 16.58 -5.00
N ALA A 49 1.77 17.38 -4.50
CA ALA A 49 2.88 16.91 -3.66
C ALA A 49 2.40 16.15 -2.40
N ILE A 50 1.27 16.55 -1.82
CA ILE A 50 0.66 15.84 -0.69
C ILE A 50 0.22 14.41 -1.07
N ALA A 51 -0.18 14.17 -2.31
CA ALA A 51 -0.51 12.84 -2.79
C ALA A 51 0.74 11.97 -2.91
N VAL A 52 1.86 12.54 -3.39
CA VAL A 52 3.16 11.86 -3.40
C VAL A 52 3.56 11.44 -1.99
N ALA A 53 3.46 12.35 -1.02
CA ALA A 53 3.72 12.05 0.40
C ALA A 53 2.81 10.94 0.94
N LEU A 54 1.50 10.97 0.64
CA LEU A 54 0.55 9.91 1.01
C LEU A 54 0.98 8.55 0.42
N GLY A 55 1.51 8.52 -0.80
CA GLY A 55 1.99 7.31 -1.46
C GLY A 55 3.14 6.59 -0.74
N PHE A 56 3.90 7.28 0.11
CA PHE A 56 4.96 6.65 0.90
C PHE A 56 4.45 5.86 2.11
N LEU A 57 3.25 6.16 2.62
CA LEU A 57 2.73 5.52 3.84
C LEU A 57 2.65 3.99 3.75
N PRO A 58 2.08 3.38 2.69
CA PRO A 58 2.08 1.92 2.56
C PRO A 58 3.48 1.31 2.48
N SER A 59 4.42 1.99 1.80
CA SER A 59 5.81 1.54 1.69
C SER A 59 6.55 1.55 3.03
N ILE A 60 6.28 2.57 3.87
CA ILE A 60 6.80 2.63 5.25
C ILE A 60 6.22 1.49 6.08
N ALA A 61 4.91 1.22 5.98
CA ALA A 61 4.30 0.09 6.66
C ALA A 61 4.92 -1.24 6.22
N TYR A 62 5.18 -1.42 4.92
CA TYR A 62 5.86 -2.60 4.40
C TYR A 62 7.32 -2.72 4.89
N LEU A 63 8.06 -1.61 5.00
CA LEU A 63 9.40 -1.61 5.62
C LEU A 63 9.33 -2.10 7.08
N LEU A 64 8.33 -1.65 7.84
CA LEU A 64 8.10 -2.14 9.20
C LEU A 64 7.77 -3.64 9.19
N ASN A 65 6.96 -4.13 8.25
CA ASN A 65 6.68 -5.56 8.11
C ASN A 65 7.96 -6.39 7.91
N ILE A 66 8.88 -5.92 7.06
CA ILE A 66 10.16 -6.60 6.82
C ILE A 66 10.98 -6.70 8.11
N LYS A 67 11.00 -5.63 8.93
CA LYS A 67 11.80 -5.60 10.17
C LYS A 67 11.13 -6.36 11.31
N LEU A 68 9.84 -6.16 11.52
CA LEU A 68 9.06 -6.78 12.59
C LEU A 68 8.76 -8.26 12.30
N GLY A 69 8.64 -8.65 11.03
CA GLY A 69 8.48 -10.04 10.61
C GLY A 69 9.78 -10.84 10.60
N ASN A 70 10.94 -10.22 10.89
CA ASN A 70 12.22 -10.92 10.95
C ASN A 70 12.33 -11.74 12.26
N PRO A 71 12.46 -13.08 12.19
CA PRO A 71 12.58 -13.93 13.38
C PRO A 71 13.81 -13.63 14.26
N ALA A 72 14.85 -13.03 13.68
CA ALA A 72 16.03 -12.62 14.44
C ALA A 72 15.77 -11.37 15.32
N TRP A 73 14.71 -10.61 15.04
CA TRP A 73 14.32 -9.41 15.79
C TRP A 73 13.13 -9.69 16.70
N ILE A 74 12.12 -10.40 16.20
CA ILE A 74 10.92 -10.76 16.96
C ILE A 74 10.68 -12.26 16.78
N ALA A 75 10.67 -13.00 17.89
CA ALA A 75 10.39 -14.43 17.88
C ALA A 75 8.98 -14.72 17.31
N PRO A 76 8.79 -15.81 16.53
CA PRO A 76 7.53 -16.06 15.82
C PRO A 76 6.29 -16.17 16.73
N ASP A 77 6.45 -16.74 17.92
CA ASP A 77 5.41 -16.84 18.96
C ASP A 77 5.01 -15.46 19.48
N ARG A 78 5.97 -14.58 19.72
CA ARG A 78 5.72 -13.19 20.11
C ARG A 78 5.06 -12.39 18.99
N PHE A 79 5.49 -12.59 17.74
CA PHE A 79 4.83 -11.99 16.58
C PHE A 79 3.37 -12.42 16.51
N ALA A 80 3.09 -13.73 16.64
CA ALA A 80 1.73 -14.25 16.61
C ALA A 80 0.87 -13.69 17.76
N ALA A 81 1.43 -13.54 18.96
CA ALA A 81 0.74 -12.93 20.10
C ALA A 81 0.40 -11.46 19.84
N LEU A 82 1.34 -10.65 19.31
CA LEU A 82 1.11 -9.25 18.97
C LEU A 82 0.16 -9.07 17.78
N TYR A 83 0.19 -9.98 16.82
CA TYR A 83 -0.69 -9.95 15.65
C TYR A 83 -2.13 -10.30 16.02
N ASN A 84 -2.34 -11.23 16.95
CA ASN A 84 -3.68 -11.67 17.36
C ASN A 84 -4.19 -11.01 18.66
N GLY A 85 -3.33 -10.23 19.33
CA GLY A 85 -3.62 -9.63 20.64
C GLY A 85 -4.60 -8.47 20.55
N THR A 86 -5.70 -8.53 21.28
CA THR A 86 -6.65 -7.42 21.40
C THR A 86 -6.41 -6.67 22.69
N ASP A 87 -5.76 -5.51 22.61
CA ASP A 87 -5.38 -4.69 23.78
C ASP A 87 -6.54 -3.81 24.28
N GLY A 88 -7.79 -4.14 23.92
CA GLY A 88 -9.01 -3.43 24.33
C GLY A 88 -9.32 -2.13 23.59
N HIS A 89 -8.38 -1.61 22.78
CA HIS A 89 -8.50 -0.31 22.10
C HIS A 89 -8.82 -0.37 20.60
N GLY A 90 -9.06 -1.56 20.02
CA GLY A 90 -9.39 -1.70 18.60
C GLY A 90 -8.72 -2.92 17.96
N LEU A 91 -8.36 -2.79 16.68
CA LEU A 91 -7.55 -3.79 15.99
C LEU A 91 -6.14 -3.84 16.59
N PRO A 92 -5.48 -5.02 16.61
CA PRO A 92 -4.08 -5.12 17.02
C PRO A 92 -3.19 -4.22 16.16
N ASP A 93 -2.27 -3.48 16.79
CA ASP A 93 -1.37 -2.55 16.10
C ASP A 93 -0.52 -3.28 15.04
N LEU A 94 0.05 -4.42 15.41
CA LEU A 94 0.88 -5.21 14.49
C LEU A 94 0.06 -5.74 13.31
N ALA A 95 -1.16 -6.21 13.55
CA ALA A 95 -2.04 -6.65 12.47
C ALA A 95 -2.40 -5.50 11.53
N THR A 96 -2.63 -4.30 12.07
CA THR A 96 -2.92 -3.10 11.30
C THR A 96 -1.73 -2.67 10.44
N ILE A 97 -0.51 -2.65 10.99
CA ILE A 97 0.72 -2.32 10.25
C ILE A 97 0.96 -3.35 9.13
N VAL A 98 0.83 -4.65 9.45
CA VAL A 98 0.98 -5.74 8.49
C VAL A 98 0.00 -5.60 7.34
N THR A 99 -1.28 -5.43 7.67
CA THR A 99 -2.35 -5.24 6.70
C THR A 99 -2.11 -3.98 5.86
N LEU A 100 -1.70 -2.87 6.46
CA LEU A 100 -1.43 -1.62 5.74
C LEU A 100 -0.29 -1.77 4.71
N GLY A 101 0.76 -2.52 5.04
CA GLY A 101 1.91 -2.76 4.16
C GLY A 101 1.68 -3.82 3.08
N ASN A 102 0.70 -4.72 3.25
CA ASN A 102 0.42 -5.75 2.26
C ASN A 102 -0.19 -5.14 0.99
N GLY A 103 0.48 -5.35 -0.15
CA GLY A 103 0.12 -4.75 -1.44
C GLY A 103 0.54 -3.28 -1.59
N PHE A 104 1.54 -2.82 -0.82
CA PHE A 104 1.93 -1.41 -0.71
C PHE A 104 2.03 -0.62 -2.03
N ILE A 105 2.53 -1.23 -3.11
CA ILE A 105 2.67 -0.56 -4.41
C ILE A 105 1.29 -0.18 -4.96
N ILE A 106 0.38 -1.16 -5.01
CA ILE A 106 -0.96 -0.96 -5.54
C ILE A 106 -1.76 -0.05 -4.59
N THR A 107 -1.61 -0.22 -3.28
CA THR A 107 -2.21 0.67 -2.28
C THR A 107 -1.78 2.12 -2.51
N ALA A 108 -0.48 2.38 -2.67
CA ALA A 108 0.06 3.72 -2.93
C ALA A 108 -0.52 4.30 -4.23
N MET A 109 -0.60 3.51 -5.31
CA MET A 109 -1.21 3.93 -6.58
C MET A 109 -2.68 4.31 -6.41
N VAL A 110 -3.47 3.49 -5.71
CA VAL A 110 -4.90 3.75 -5.47
C VAL A 110 -5.08 5.00 -4.60
N TRP A 111 -4.34 5.13 -3.50
CA TRP A 111 -4.44 6.26 -2.56
C TRP A 111 -4.01 7.58 -3.20
N THR A 112 -2.89 7.59 -3.92
CA THR A 112 -2.42 8.78 -4.65
C THR A 112 -3.41 9.18 -5.74
N THR A 113 -3.94 8.22 -6.50
CA THR A 113 -4.97 8.48 -7.52
C THR A 113 -6.23 9.09 -6.91
N ALA A 114 -6.75 8.52 -5.82
CA ALA A 114 -7.93 9.03 -5.14
C ALA A 114 -7.68 10.47 -4.64
N LEU A 115 -6.54 10.73 -4.00
CA LEU A 115 -6.22 12.05 -3.47
C LEU A 115 -5.99 13.10 -4.56
N VAL A 116 -5.28 12.76 -5.65
CA VAL A 116 -5.14 13.65 -6.81
C VAL A 116 -6.52 14.00 -7.40
N ALA A 117 -7.40 13.01 -7.55
CA ALA A 117 -8.75 13.24 -8.06
C ALA A 117 -9.58 14.13 -7.13
N MET A 118 -9.43 14.02 -5.81
CA MET A 118 -10.06 14.91 -4.83
C MET A 118 -9.52 16.34 -4.92
N ILE A 119 -8.19 16.50 -5.02
CA ILE A 119 -7.55 17.81 -5.17
C ILE A 119 -8.03 18.51 -6.45
N ASP A 120 -8.17 17.76 -7.54
CA ASP A 120 -8.66 18.27 -8.82
C ASP A 120 -10.19 18.38 -8.90
N GLN A 121 -10.92 18.17 -7.79
CA GLN A 121 -12.39 18.23 -7.71
C GLN A 121 -13.10 17.25 -8.67
N ARG A 122 -12.40 16.18 -9.11
CA ARG A 122 -12.91 15.12 -9.98
C ARG A 122 -13.51 13.98 -9.14
N HIS A 123 -14.54 14.29 -8.37
CA HIS A 123 -15.15 13.37 -7.39
C HIS A 123 -15.48 11.98 -7.94
N ARG A 124 -15.98 11.87 -9.18
CA ARG A 124 -16.27 10.57 -9.83
C ARG A 124 -15.03 9.67 -9.95
N HIS A 125 -13.87 10.25 -10.25
CA HIS A 125 -12.61 9.50 -10.37
C HIS A 125 -12.10 9.07 -8.99
N ALA A 126 -12.26 9.93 -7.97
CA ALA A 126 -11.93 9.60 -6.60
C ALA A 126 -12.79 8.43 -6.09
N VAL A 127 -14.10 8.48 -6.33
CA VAL A 127 -15.03 7.39 -5.99
C VAL A 127 -14.65 6.10 -6.70
N LEU A 128 -14.35 6.15 -8.01
CA LEU A 128 -13.93 4.96 -8.76
C LEU A 128 -12.65 4.35 -8.18
N ALA A 129 -11.64 5.17 -7.88
CA ALA A 129 -10.39 4.70 -7.27
C ALA A 129 -10.64 4.02 -5.91
N LEU A 130 -11.50 4.59 -5.07
CA LEU A 130 -11.84 4.00 -3.77
C LEU A 130 -12.64 2.69 -3.92
N LEU A 131 -13.56 2.60 -4.88
CA LEU A 131 -14.28 1.36 -5.16
C LEU A 131 -13.36 0.26 -5.70
N VAL A 132 -12.38 0.61 -6.53
CA VAL A 132 -11.32 -0.32 -6.95
C VAL A 132 -10.50 -0.76 -5.74
N GLY A 133 -10.14 0.17 -4.84
CA GLY A 133 -9.48 -0.15 -3.57
C GLY A 133 -10.29 -1.14 -2.74
N ALA A 134 -11.58 -0.89 -2.54
CA ALA A 134 -12.49 -1.79 -1.83
C ALA A 134 -12.51 -3.19 -2.46
N ALA A 135 -12.65 -3.28 -3.78
CA ALA A 135 -12.67 -4.55 -4.48
C ALA A 135 -11.34 -5.32 -4.34
N LEU A 136 -10.21 -4.63 -4.44
CA LEU A 136 -8.89 -5.24 -4.27
C LEU A 136 -8.64 -5.70 -2.82
N THR A 137 -9.17 -4.98 -1.82
CA THR A 137 -9.12 -5.37 -0.41
C THR A 137 -9.86 -6.67 -0.15
N LEU A 138 -11.02 -6.90 -0.78
CA LEU A 138 -11.80 -8.13 -0.57
C LEU A 138 -11.00 -9.41 -0.85
N PHE A 139 -10.11 -9.38 -1.84
CA PHE A 139 -9.31 -10.55 -2.23
C PHE A 139 -7.87 -10.51 -1.71
N GLY A 140 -7.51 -9.48 -0.94
CA GLY A 140 -6.15 -9.33 -0.42
C GLY A 140 -5.10 -8.92 -1.47
N PHE A 141 -5.50 -8.39 -2.63
CA PHE A 141 -4.54 -7.78 -3.57
C PHE A 141 -3.88 -6.53 -2.97
N ILE A 142 -4.66 -5.79 -2.19
CA ILE A 142 -4.18 -4.77 -1.26
C ILE A 142 -4.75 -5.10 0.11
N HIS A 143 -4.09 -4.66 1.18
CA HIS A 143 -4.57 -4.89 2.54
C HIS A 143 -4.85 -6.35 2.87
N SER A 144 -3.98 -7.25 2.41
CA SER A 144 -4.09 -8.66 2.76
C SER A 144 -4.02 -8.83 4.28
N VAL A 145 -4.94 -9.62 4.82
CA VAL A 145 -4.96 -10.03 6.22
C VAL A 145 -4.22 -11.35 6.45
N ASP A 146 -3.61 -11.93 5.42
CA ASP A 146 -2.60 -12.97 5.58
C ASP A 146 -1.27 -12.29 5.97
N PRO A 147 -0.64 -12.67 7.10
CA PRO A 147 0.66 -12.13 7.49
C PRO A 147 1.77 -12.25 6.43
N ARG A 148 1.62 -13.18 5.47
CA ARG A 148 2.54 -13.39 4.34
C ARG A 148 2.21 -12.53 3.12
N GLY A 149 1.13 -11.75 3.15
CA GLY A 149 0.66 -10.94 2.03
C GLY A 149 0.01 -11.77 0.91
N GLY A 150 -0.54 -12.95 1.24
CA GLY A 150 -1.21 -13.82 0.28
C GLY A 150 -2.57 -13.28 -0.19
N ILE A 151 -2.99 -13.71 -1.38
CA ILE A 151 -4.34 -13.48 -1.92
C ILE A 151 -5.27 -14.56 -1.33
N TYR A 152 -6.50 -14.20 -1.01
CA TYR A 152 -7.49 -15.11 -0.43
C TYR A 152 -8.89 -14.84 -1.01
N LEU A 153 -9.82 -15.76 -0.78
CA LEU A 153 -11.23 -15.53 -1.03
C LEU A 153 -11.91 -15.04 0.28
N PRO A 154 -12.81 -14.04 0.22
CA PRO A 154 -13.40 -13.43 1.42
C PRO A 154 -14.09 -14.43 2.36
N TRP A 155 -14.68 -15.50 1.81
CA TRP A 155 -15.41 -16.52 2.56
C TRP A 155 -14.51 -17.53 3.27
N ASP A 156 -13.23 -17.63 2.88
CA ASP A 156 -12.26 -18.53 3.53
C ASP A 156 -11.72 -17.94 4.84
N LEU A 157 -11.81 -16.62 5.01
CA LEU A 157 -11.37 -15.95 6.23
C LEU A 157 -12.32 -16.24 7.39
N ALA A 158 -11.80 -16.38 8.60
CA ALA A 158 -12.59 -16.48 9.83
C ALA A 158 -11.98 -15.63 10.95
N GLY A 159 -12.77 -15.31 11.98
CA GLY A 159 -12.28 -14.59 13.16
C GLY A 159 -11.73 -13.19 12.85
N LEU A 160 -10.58 -12.87 13.46
CA LEU A 160 -9.94 -11.55 13.39
C LEU A 160 -9.55 -11.12 11.95
N PRO A 161 -8.91 -11.96 11.12
CA PRO A 161 -8.64 -11.60 9.71
C PRO A 161 -9.89 -11.17 8.94
N ARG A 162 -11.03 -11.87 9.13
CA ARG A 162 -12.30 -11.49 8.51
C ARG A 162 -12.77 -10.11 8.99
N LEU A 163 -12.63 -9.82 10.28
CA LEU A 163 -12.99 -8.51 10.85
C LEU A 163 -12.14 -7.38 10.26
N ILE A 164 -10.81 -7.56 10.20
CA ILE A 164 -9.88 -6.57 9.65
C ILE A 164 -10.23 -6.29 8.17
N MET A 165 -10.42 -7.35 7.38
CA MET A 165 -10.77 -7.23 5.96
C MET A 165 -12.06 -6.39 5.77
N TRP A 166 -13.11 -6.67 6.55
CA TRP A 166 -14.35 -5.89 6.49
C TRP A 166 -14.20 -4.45 6.95
N GLN A 167 -13.32 -4.16 7.93
CA GLN A 167 -13.05 -2.79 8.36
C GLN A 167 -12.34 -1.99 7.28
N PHE A 168 -11.30 -2.54 6.64
CA PHE A 168 -10.61 -1.87 5.54
C PHE A 168 -11.53 -1.71 4.32
N PHE A 169 -12.25 -2.77 3.91
CA PHE A 169 -13.26 -2.69 2.87
C PHE A 169 -14.31 -1.60 3.17
N GLY A 170 -14.83 -1.62 4.39
CA GLY A 170 -15.81 -0.65 4.88
C GLY A 170 -15.29 0.78 4.83
N ALA A 171 -14.03 1.01 5.21
CA ALA A 171 -13.41 2.34 5.13
C ALA A 171 -13.41 2.89 3.70
N TYR A 172 -13.02 2.08 2.70
CA TYR A 172 -13.09 2.48 1.29
C TYR A 172 -14.53 2.71 0.84
N ALA A 173 -15.45 1.80 1.17
CA ALA A 173 -16.84 1.89 0.74
C ALA A 173 -17.55 3.11 1.33
N VAL A 174 -17.35 3.39 2.63
CA VAL A 174 -17.89 4.57 3.32
C VAL A 174 -17.30 5.84 2.73
N LEU A 175 -15.98 5.91 2.52
CA LEU A 175 -15.36 7.10 1.93
C LEU A 175 -15.84 7.34 0.49
N ALA A 176 -16.00 6.28 -0.30
CA ALA A 176 -16.57 6.36 -1.65
C ALA A 176 -18.02 6.86 -1.62
N ALA A 177 -18.84 6.35 -0.70
CA ALA A 177 -20.23 6.80 -0.53
C ALA A 177 -20.30 8.27 -0.11
N LEU A 178 -19.49 8.69 0.87
CA LEU A 178 -19.43 10.09 1.33
C LEU A 178 -19.02 11.04 0.21
N LEU A 179 -17.95 10.73 -0.53
CA LEU A 179 -17.53 11.54 -1.68
C LEU A 179 -18.57 11.54 -2.80
N GLY A 180 -19.23 10.40 -3.03
CA GLY A 180 -20.33 10.29 -3.97
C GLY A 180 -21.48 11.21 -3.61
N LEU A 181 -21.91 11.21 -2.34
CA LEU A 181 -22.97 12.09 -1.84
C LEU A 181 -22.57 13.57 -1.90
N LEU A 182 -21.32 13.91 -1.55
CA LEU A 182 -20.81 15.28 -1.67
C LEU A 182 -20.81 15.76 -3.12
N SER A 183 -20.55 14.88 -4.09
CA SER A 183 -20.59 15.24 -5.51
C SER A 183 -21.97 15.59 -6.05
N LEU A 184 -23.04 15.26 -5.31
CA LEU A 184 -24.42 15.61 -5.65
C LEU A 184 -24.81 17.01 -5.16
N GLN A 185 -24.03 17.61 -4.25
CA GLN A 185 -24.28 18.97 -3.78
C GLN A 185 -23.91 19.97 -4.90
N LYS A 186 -24.83 20.88 -5.24
CA LYS A 186 -24.57 21.94 -6.23
C LYS A 186 -23.40 22.79 -5.73
N ALA A 187 -22.39 22.99 -6.58
CA ALA A 187 -21.35 23.97 -6.33
C ALA A 187 -21.99 25.35 -6.18
N GLU A 188 -21.84 25.96 -5.01
CA GLU A 188 -22.20 27.36 -4.82
C GLU A 188 -21.32 28.22 -5.74
N PRO A 189 -21.89 29.17 -6.49
CA PRO A 189 -21.08 30.05 -7.32
C PRO A 189 -20.11 30.84 -6.42
N ALA A 190 -18.83 30.83 -6.78
CA ALA A 190 -17.83 31.62 -6.07
C ALA A 190 -18.24 33.10 -6.05
N PRO A 191 -18.11 33.81 -4.91
CA PRO A 191 -18.31 35.25 -4.89
C PRO A 191 -17.30 35.91 -5.84
N LEU A 192 -17.81 36.80 -6.70
CA LEU A 192 -17.07 37.58 -7.69
C LEU A 192 -15.98 38.45 -7.05
#